data_AF-A0A1I7LJU7-F1
#
_entry.id   AF-A0A1I7LJU7-F1
#
_cell.length_a   1.000
_cell.length_b   1.000
_cell.length_c   1.000
_cell.angle_alpha   90.00
_cell.angle_beta   90.00
_cell.angle_gamma   90.00
#
_symmetry.space_group_name_H-M   'P 1'
#
loop_
_entity.id
_entity.type
_entity.pdbx_description
1 polymer ?
#
loop_
_entity_poly.entity_id
_entity_poly.type
_entity_poly.pdbx_seq_one_letter_code
_entity_poly.pdbx_strand_id
1 'polypeptide(L)' 'MEADGDAFARRALEGLAVEEFQAGRLTKPALRRLLGFGTRMALDAFLKERGISADHDQADLAQDLRDLDRIGL' A
#
# COMPACT_ATOMS: atom_id res chain seq x y z
N MET A 1 -28.76 9.04 3.68
CA MET A 1 -28.23 8.85 2.32
C MET A 1 -26.88 9.58 2.29
N GLU A 2 -25.90 9.05 3.02
CA GLU A 2 -24.53 9.60 3.19
C GLU A 2 -23.50 8.45 3.13
N ALA A 3 -23.90 7.27 3.61
CA ALA A 3 -23.08 6.05 3.59
C ALA A 3 -22.57 5.63 2.18
N ASP A 4 -23.34 5.88 1.12
CA ASP A 4 -22.94 5.52 -0.24
C ASP A 4 -21.79 6.39 -0.77
N GLY A 5 -21.75 7.67 -0.40
CA GLY A 5 -20.69 8.60 -0.80
C GLY A 5 -19.36 8.27 -0.14
N ASP A 6 -19.39 7.96 1.16
CA ASP A 6 -18.19 7.57 1.91
C ASP A 6 -17.64 6.23 1.44
N ALA A 7 -18.52 5.25 1.14
CA ALA A 7 -18.11 3.98 0.57
C ALA A 7 -17.48 4.15 -0.83
N PHE A 8 -18.01 5.07 -1.64
CA PHE A 8 -17.45 5.39 -2.96
C PHE A 8 -16.09 6.08 -2.87
N ALA A 9 -15.97 7.09 -2.01
CA ALA A 9 -14.72 7.79 -1.76
C ALA A 9 -13.64 6.84 -1.23
N ARG A 10 -14.04 5.92 -0.35
CA ARG A 10 -13.16 4.87 0.17
C ARG A 10 -12.68 3.93 -0.93
N ARG A 11 -13.58 3.47 -1.80
CA ARG A 11 -13.25 2.58 -2.92
C ARG A 11 -12.36 3.27 -3.96
N ALA A 12 -12.57 4.57 -4.20
CA ALA A 12 -11.73 5.38 -5.07
C ALA A 12 -10.31 5.56 -4.50
N LEU A 13 -10.20 5.89 -3.21
CA LEU A 13 -8.93 5.98 -2.49
C LEU A 13 -8.16 4.65 -2.55
N GLU A 14 -8.85 3.54 -2.30
CA GLU A 14 -8.28 2.20 -2.37
C GLU A 14 -7.75 1.85 -3.76
N GLY A 15 -8.47 2.21 -4.82
CA GLY A 15 -8.00 2.02 -6.19
C GLY A 15 -6.75 2.85 -6.50
N LEU A 16 -6.80 4.15 -6.23
CA LEU A 16 -5.69 5.07 -6.49
C LEU A 16 -4.44 4.69 -5.69
N ALA A 17 -4.60 4.35 -4.42
CA ALA A 17 -3.49 3.95 -3.56
C ALA A 17 -2.80 2.67 -4.08
N VAL A 18 -3.59 1.73 -4.61
CA VAL A 18 -3.08 0.49 -5.22
C VAL A 18 -2.38 0.77 -6.56
N GLU A 19 -2.89 1.69 -7.38
CA GLU A 19 -2.23 2.10 -8.62
C GLU A 19 -0.89 2.77 -8.35
N GLU A 20 -0.84 3.71 -7.40
CA GLU A 20 0.40 4.40 -7.02
C GLU A 20 1.42 3.46 -6.37
N PHE A 21 0.94 2.44 -5.66
CA PHE A 21 1.78 1.37 -5.12
C PHE A 21 2.36 0.47 -6.21
N GLN A 22 1.57 0.08 -7.20
CA GLN A 22 2.04 -0.68 -8.36
C GLN A 22 2.99 0.14 -9.24
N ALA A 23 2.78 1.46 -9.32
CA ALA A 23 3.66 2.39 -10.00
C ALA A 23 4.98 2.66 -9.24
N GLY A 24 5.17 2.06 -8.05
CA GLY A 24 6.35 2.27 -7.20
C GLY A 24 6.45 3.66 -6.57
N ARG A 25 5.43 4.50 -6.72
CA ARG A 25 5.37 5.87 -6.16
C ARG A 25 4.94 5.88 -4.69
N LEU A 26 4.25 4.82 -4.26
CA LEU A 26 3.82 4.65 -2.88
C LEU A 26 4.52 3.45 -2.24
N THR A 27 5.10 3.65 -1.06
CA THR A 27 5.73 2.57 -0.31
C THR A 27 4.69 1.77 0.49
N LYS A 28 4.97 0.50 0.79
CA LYS A 28 4.09 -0.36 1.60
C LYS A 28 3.68 0.25 2.97
N PRO A 29 4.58 0.88 3.76
CA PRO A 29 4.17 1.57 4.98
C PRO A 29 3.33 2.83 4.73
N ALA A 30 3.57 3.58 3.64
CA ALA A 30 2.75 4.72 3.26
C ALA A 30 1.34 4.28 2.82
N LEU A 31 1.25 3.21 2.02
CA LEU A 31 -0.01 2.56 1.63
C LEU A 31 -0.81 2.09 2.84
N ARG A 32 -0.15 1.44 3.81
CA ARG A 32 -0.77 1.00 5.07
C ARG A 32 -1.40 2.16 5.83
N ARG A 33 -0.69 3.28 5.95
CA ARG A 33 -1.16 4.48 6.66
C ARG A 33 -2.28 5.17 5.90
N LEU A 34 -2.16 5.28 4.57
CA LEU A 34 -3.15 5.90 3.69
C LEU A 34 -4.49 5.16 3.72
N LEU A 35 -4.45 3.83 3.73
CA LEU A 35 -5.65 3.00 3.80
C LEU A 35 -6.10 2.72 5.24
N GLY A 36 -5.40 3.21 6.25
CA GLY A 36 -5.79 3.05 7.65
C GLY A 36 -5.71 1.59 8.15
N PHE A 37 -4.86 0.76 7.55
CA PHE A 37 -4.69 -0.61 8.00
C PHE A 37 -3.87 -0.66 9.30
N GLY A 38 -4.47 -1.26 10.34
CA GLY A 38 -3.81 -1.42 11.63
C GLY A 38 -2.59 -2.34 11.59
N THR A 39 -2.58 -3.34 10.69
CA THR A 39 -1.51 -4.34 10.61
C THR A 39 -1.00 -4.54 9.18
N ARG A 40 0.24 -5.01 9.06
CA ARG A 40 0.83 -5.42 7.77
C ARG A 40 0.04 -6.57 7.15
N MET A 41 -0.41 -7.53 7.95
CA MET A 41 -1.24 -8.65 7.50
C MET A 41 -2.57 -8.22 6.90
N ALA A 42 -3.23 -7.19 7.46
CA ALA A 42 -4.48 -6.67 6.91
C ALA A 42 -4.25 -6.01 5.53
N LEU A 43 -3.14 -5.29 5.37
CA LEU A 43 -2.74 -4.76 4.06
C LEU A 43 -2.38 -5.89 3.07
N ASP A 44 -1.65 -6.91 3.52
CA ASP A 44 -1.25 -8.05 2.67
C ASP A 44 -2.48 -8.85 2.20
N ALA A 45 -3.48 -9.04 3.06
CA ALA A 45 -4.76 -9.66 2.69
C ALA A 45 -5.50 -8.82 1.63
N PHE A 46 -5.57 -7.50 1.82
CA PHE A 46 -6.17 -6.58 0.86
C PHE A 46 -5.48 -6.61 -0.52
N LEU A 47 -4.14 -6.64 -0.54
CA LEU A 47 -3.38 -6.76 -1.79
C LEU A 47 -3.61 -8.12 -2.47
N LYS A 48 -3.66 -9.20 -1.68
CA LYS A 48 -3.93 -10.55 -2.17
C LYS A 48 -5.32 -10.67 -2.80
N GLU A 49 -6.35 -10.07 -2.21
CA GLU A 49 -7.71 -10.02 -2.77
C GLU A 49 -7.76 -9.29 -4.13
N ARG A 50 -6.86 -8.33 -4.34
CA ARG A 50 -6.72 -7.58 -5.60
C ARG A 50 -5.90 -8.33 -6.66
N GLY A 51 -5.43 -9.55 -6.37
CA GLY A 51 -4.52 -10.30 -7.24
C GLY A 51 -3.09 -9.75 -7.26
N ILE A 52 -2.78 -8.81 -6.38
CA ILE A 52 -1.43 -8.29 -6.15
C ILE A 52 -0.80 -9.25 -5.14
N SER A 53 -0.41 -10.42 -5.64
CA SER A 53 0.46 -11.32 -4.88
C SER A 53 1.75 -10.56 -4.61
N ALA A 54 1.99 -10.22 -3.36
CA ALA A 54 3.29 -9.79 -2.89
C ALA A 54 4.25 -11.00 -2.90
N ASP A 55 4.45 -11.59 -4.08
CA ASP A 55 5.44 -12.62 -4.34
C ASP A 55 6.78 -11.91 -4.30
N HIS A 56 7.34 -11.78 -3.09
CA HIS A 56 8.68 -11.29 -2.77
C HIS A 56 9.21 -9.97 -3.36
N ASP A 57 8.56 -9.28 -4.30
CA ASP A 57 9.17 -8.19 -5.08
C ASP A 57 9.01 -6.78 -4.47
N GLN A 58 8.61 -6.68 -3.21
CA GLN A 58 8.51 -5.40 -2.50
C GLN A 58 9.13 -5.42 -1.09
N ALA A 59 9.61 -6.58 -0.65
CA ALA A 59 10.39 -6.68 0.58
C ALA A 59 11.85 -6.23 0.33
N ASP A 60 12.39 -6.46 -0.87
CA ASP A 60 13.70 -5.95 -1.27
C ASP A 60 13.72 -4.42 -1.42
N LEU A 61 12.73 -3.80 -2.06
CA LEU A 61 12.75 -2.35 -2.27
C LEU A 61 12.65 -1.51 -0.98
N ALA A 62 11.92 -2.01 0.03
CA ALA A 62 11.82 -1.36 1.33
C ALA A 62 13.05 -1.62 2.22
N GLN A 63 13.81 -2.67 1.93
CA GLN A 63 15.11 -2.93 2.52
C GLN A 63 16.15 -2.00 1.86
N ASP A 64 16.13 -1.85 0.53
CA ASP A 64 16.96 -0.90 -0.23
C ASP A 64 16.78 0.55 0.23
N LEU A 65 15.54 1.01 0.45
CA LEU A 65 15.29 2.39 0.94
C LEU A 65 15.77 2.60 2.38
N ARG A 66 15.70 1.57 3.24
CA ARG A 66 16.29 1.65 4.59
C ARG A 66 17.81 1.56 4.56
N ASP A 67 18.36 0.82 3.62
CA ASP A 67 19.81 0.70 3.46
C ASP A 67 20.39 1.99 2.83
N LEU A 68 19.66 2.65 1.93
CA LEU A 68 19.95 4.01 1.42
C LEU A 68 19.89 5.07 2.54
N ASP A 69 18.85 5.06 3.39
CA ASP A 69 18.73 5.95 4.55
C ASP A 69 19.82 5.69 5.61
N ARG A 70 20.32 4.44 5.69
CA ARG A 70 21.36 4.02 6.64
C ARG A 70 22.79 4.35 6.19
N ILE A 71 23.06 4.46 4.89
CA ILE A 71 24.39 4.83 4.35
C ILE A 71 24.55 6.33 4.03
N GLY A 72 23.47 7.12 4.11
CA GLY A 72 23.54 8.59 4.12
C GLY A 72 24.19 9.21 2.87
N LEU A 73 23.72 8.84 1.67
CA LEU A 73 24.01 9.56 0.43
C LEU A 73 22.96 10.65 0.15
#